data_AF-A0A7C6D5I0-F1
#
_entry.id   AF-A0A7C6D5I0-F1
#
_cell.length_a   1.000
_cell.length_b   1.000
_cell.length_c   1.000
_cell.angle_alpha   90.00
_cell.angle_beta   90.00
_cell.angle_gamma   90.00
#
_symmetry.space_group_name_H-M   'P 1'
#
loop_
_entity.id
_entity.type
_entity.pdbx_description
1 polymer ?
#
loop_
_entity_poly.entity_id
_entity_poly.type
_entity_poly.pdbx_seq_one_letter_code
_entity_poly.pdbx_strand_id
1 'polypeptide(L)'
;MRIREVPADQRIDAEILAALLDLIPVLDGDRYVLMGRRDVIDKVEEARHLRDRDRGIELARAMEFNAESVFRERYTQMASKTVAIRTSTLFRILIEASATGESRDDMMRRLFRPTVEKVIDELAACISDESEDMLRYSLEEWKGSREPRVKEMDADDLQEGEVVLPVLRHRIPPKDLPADLRKYSRYFLKNLFRLNNIYGQYEFFYPPEIIERYWEFISPDQGTFEMEIVPASGSLSLRLYDVSKRFGLGRSENPDYYGLVEFLTRDARKRCIKGCKVTVHGWTPEDDEVLGQMMLIETDVGDEELPDGRGCIAHDLSPEGLEEFRRLLRKLSGIRVEVLFPVSESSADGRDDLAVLGFDISVDHETGRMFIDGAEASDRSMHEVVVLIGKRLLDLSRRAYREPSRFPQPNIDELDAEVHRLIAEAEEEGLTEEVAREIVAKITILDYYEALARYSYVLSEQIVKYLEEEKTVTFTMPRMLLALLNRVLEQRSADEIILERLEGSQ
;
A
#
# COMPACT_ATOMS: atom_id res chain seq x y z
N MET A 1 22.94 -11.48 35.18
CA MET A 1 22.25 -12.60 34.50
C MET A 1 23.14 -13.86 34.44
N ARG A 2 22.62 -15.10 34.51
CA ARG A 2 23.39 -16.33 34.22
C ARG A 2 22.86 -16.99 32.95
N ILE A 3 23.53 -16.77 31.82
CA ILE A 3 23.18 -17.42 30.56
C ILE A 3 23.67 -18.87 30.62
N ARG A 4 22.75 -19.83 30.65
CA ARG A 4 23.08 -21.27 30.73
C ARG A 4 22.42 -22.11 29.65
N GLU A 5 21.48 -21.55 28.90
CA GLU A 5 20.75 -22.28 27.87
C GLU A 5 20.49 -21.40 26.65
N VAL A 6 20.64 -21.98 25.47
CA VAL A 6 20.44 -21.34 24.16
C VAL A 6 19.63 -22.28 23.27
N PRO A 7 18.60 -21.83 22.53
CA PRO A 7 17.87 -22.68 21.60
C PRO A 7 18.75 -23.42 20.58
N ALA A 8 18.39 -24.66 20.24
CA ALA A 8 19.19 -25.54 19.39
C ALA A 8 19.34 -25.03 17.94
N ASP A 9 18.42 -24.21 17.45
CA ASP A 9 18.49 -23.54 16.15
C ASP A 9 19.53 -22.39 16.13
N GLN A 10 20.02 -21.96 17.28
CA GLN A 10 20.99 -20.87 17.45
C GLN A 10 22.38 -21.38 17.83
N ARG A 11 22.85 -22.45 17.18
CA ARG A 11 24.16 -23.08 17.45
C ARG A 11 25.33 -22.08 17.52
N ILE A 12 25.40 -21.14 16.58
CA ILE A 12 26.50 -20.15 16.52
C ILE A 12 26.47 -19.24 17.75
N ASP A 13 25.29 -18.87 18.25
CA ASP A 13 25.18 -18.05 19.45
C ASP A 13 25.58 -18.85 20.68
N ALA A 14 25.23 -20.14 20.75
CA ALA A 14 25.66 -21.03 21.82
C ALA A 14 27.20 -21.17 21.87
N GLU A 15 27.86 -21.32 20.72
CA GLU A 15 29.33 -21.38 20.63
C GLU A 15 29.97 -20.06 21.10
N ILE A 16 29.45 -18.91 20.68
CA ILE A 16 29.97 -17.59 21.07
C ILE A 16 29.78 -17.35 22.58
N LEU A 17 28.59 -17.63 23.11
CA LEU A 17 28.28 -17.43 24.52
C LEU A 17 29.07 -18.40 25.42
N ALA A 18 29.28 -19.63 24.96
CA ALA A 18 30.14 -20.59 25.64
C ALA A 18 31.59 -20.11 25.69
N ALA A 19 32.12 -19.61 24.57
CA ALA A 19 33.47 -19.05 24.52
C ALA A 19 33.63 -17.84 25.47
N LEU A 20 32.66 -16.92 25.47
CA LEU A 20 32.64 -15.75 26.37
C LEU A 20 32.65 -16.11 27.85
N LEU A 21 31.96 -17.19 28.23
CA LEU A 21 31.78 -17.60 29.63
C LEU A 21 32.78 -18.66 30.10
N ASP A 22 33.73 -19.06 29.25
CA ASP A 22 34.63 -20.21 29.47
C ASP A 22 33.87 -21.52 29.80
N LEU A 23 32.82 -21.78 29.01
CA LEU A 23 31.94 -22.94 29.10
C LEU A 23 31.99 -23.78 27.83
N ILE A 24 31.33 -24.94 27.87
CA ILE A 24 31.19 -25.86 26.74
C ILE A 24 29.71 -25.93 26.34
N PRO A 25 29.35 -25.70 25.07
CA PRO A 25 27.98 -25.84 24.60
C PRO A 25 27.67 -27.32 24.37
N VAL A 26 26.68 -27.86 25.11
CA VAL A 26 26.23 -29.24 24.99
C VAL A 26 24.79 -29.27 24.52
N LEU A 27 24.51 -29.87 23.36
CA LEU A 27 23.14 -30.05 22.88
C LEU A 27 22.38 -30.99 23.81
N ASP A 28 21.23 -30.58 24.33
CA ASP A 28 20.36 -31.35 25.22
C ASP A 28 18.90 -31.11 24.79
N GLY A 29 18.36 -32.03 23.99
CA GLY A 29 17.03 -31.88 23.40
C GLY A 29 16.96 -30.71 22.41
N ASP A 30 16.10 -29.74 22.69
CA ASP A 30 15.83 -28.55 21.87
C ASP A 30 16.68 -27.33 22.26
N ARG A 31 17.66 -27.49 23.16
CA ARG A 31 18.54 -26.40 23.63
C ARG A 31 20.00 -26.85 23.75
N TYR A 32 20.94 -25.93 23.61
CA TYR A 32 22.32 -26.04 24.08
C TYR A 32 22.40 -25.60 25.54
N VAL A 33 22.90 -26.47 26.41
CA VAL A 33 23.23 -26.17 27.80
C VAL A 33 24.72 -25.79 27.88
N LEU A 34 25.02 -24.63 28.45
CA LEU A 34 26.39 -24.12 28.62
C LEU A 34 26.96 -24.63 29.95
N MET A 35 27.82 -25.63 29.88
CA MET A 35 28.29 -26.41 31.03
C MET A 35 29.77 -26.16 31.32
N GLY A 36 30.14 -26.23 32.60
CA GLY A 36 31.56 -26.24 32.96
C GLY A 36 32.21 -27.55 32.52
N ARG A 37 33.51 -27.52 32.25
CA ARG A 37 34.24 -28.72 31.80
C ARG A 37 34.11 -29.92 32.74
N ARG A 38 34.04 -29.69 34.06
CA ARG A 38 33.81 -30.74 35.06
C ARG A 38 32.42 -31.35 34.93
N ASP A 39 31.40 -30.52 34.81
CA ASP A 39 30.01 -30.98 34.66
C ASP A 39 29.82 -31.82 33.37
N VAL A 40 30.54 -31.49 32.30
CA VAL A 40 30.53 -32.31 31.06
C VAL A 40 31.21 -33.66 31.29
N ILE A 41 32.34 -33.69 32.02
CA ILE A 41 33.02 -34.95 32.38
C ILE A 41 32.10 -35.83 33.22
N ASP A 42 31.43 -35.27 34.20
CA ASP A 42 30.48 -35.99 35.05
C ASP A 42 29.33 -36.58 34.21
N LYS A 43 28.76 -35.82 33.28
CA LYS A 43 27.75 -36.33 32.31
C LYS A 43 28.31 -37.42 31.39
N VAL A 44 29.57 -37.35 30.97
CA VAL A 44 30.22 -38.42 30.18
C VAL A 44 30.34 -39.70 31.00
N GLU A 45 30.68 -39.61 32.27
CA GLU A 45 30.77 -40.76 33.18
C GLU A 45 29.38 -41.36 33.45
N GLU A 46 28.36 -40.52 33.68
CA GLU A 46 26.97 -40.96 33.81
C GLU A 46 26.48 -41.70 32.55
N ALA A 47 26.72 -41.16 31.35
CA ALA A 47 26.35 -41.82 30.09
C ALA A 47 27.06 -43.19 29.93
N ARG A 48 28.32 -43.30 30.35
CA ARG A 48 29.05 -44.57 30.39
C ARG A 48 28.44 -45.56 31.37
N HIS A 49 28.04 -45.11 32.56
CA HIS A 49 27.37 -45.95 33.55
C HIS A 49 26.00 -46.44 33.06
N LEU A 50 25.26 -45.60 32.34
CA LEU A 50 23.96 -45.91 31.76
C LEU A 50 24.04 -46.69 30.43
N ARG A 51 25.26 -46.96 29.93
CA ARG A 51 25.53 -47.60 28.62
C ARG A 51 24.94 -46.86 27.42
N ASP A 52 24.75 -45.54 27.53
CA ASP A 52 24.33 -44.68 26.43
C ASP A 52 25.55 -44.23 25.61
N ARG A 53 25.90 -45.08 24.63
CA ARG A 53 27.12 -44.90 23.83
C ARG A 53 27.03 -43.67 22.92
N ASP A 54 25.87 -43.38 22.36
CA ASP A 54 25.69 -42.29 21.40
C ASP A 54 25.79 -40.95 22.13
N ARG A 55 25.12 -40.81 23.29
CA ARG A 55 25.24 -39.63 24.15
C ARG A 55 26.66 -39.41 24.65
N GLY A 56 27.36 -40.49 25.02
CA GLY A 56 28.76 -40.42 25.44
C GLY A 56 29.72 -39.94 24.35
N ILE A 57 29.47 -40.28 23.08
CA ILE A 57 30.26 -39.80 21.93
C ILE A 57 29.98 -38.31 21.68
N GLU A 58 28.72 -37.88 21.74
CA GLU A 58 28.35 -36.46 21.58
C GLU A 58 28.99 -35.58 22.65
N LEU A 59 28.93 -35.98 23.92
CA LEU A 59 29.54 -35.24 25.03
C LEU A 59 31.07 -35.20 24.91
N ALA A 60 31.70 -36.30 24.48
CA ALA A 60 33.14 -36.32 24.22
C ALA A 60 33.54 -35.38 23.08
N ARG A 61 32.72 -35.28 22.01
CA ARG A 61 32.91 -34.30 20.94
C ARG A 61 32.71 -32.87 21.42
N ALA A 62 31.74 -32.61 22.29
CA ALA A 62 31.55 -31.28 22.88
C ALA A 62 32.79 -30.84 23.69
N MET A 63 33.51 -31.77 24.33
CA MET A 63 34.78 -31.46 25.01
C MET A 63 35.93 -31.02 24.08
N GLU A 64 35.80 -31.21 22.76
CA GLU A 64 36.75 -30.70 21.76
C GLU A 64 36.50 -29.22 21.41
N PHE A 65 35.47 -28.59 22.01
CA PHE A 65 35.16 -27.18 21.81
C PHE A 65 36.36 -26.28 22.11
N ASN A 66 36.71 -25.43 21.15
CA ASN A 66 37.85 -24.51 21.22
C ASN A 66 37.35 -23.06 21.21
N ALA A 67 37.26 -22.47 22.40
CA ALA A 67 36.84 -21.08 22.58
C ALA A 67 37.74 -20.07 21.81
N GLU A 68 39.06 -20.28 21.79
CA GLU A 68 39.99 -19.38 21.10
C GLU A 68 39.75 -19.35 19.58
N SER A 69 39.44 -20.50 18.99
CA SER A 69 39.10 -20.59 17.56
C SER A 69 37.82 -19.82 17.25
N VAL A 70 36.79 -19.96 18.10
CA VAL A 70 35.51 -19.24 17.95
C VAL A 70 35.73 -17.74 18.03
N PHE A 71 36.52 -17.25 18.99
CA PHE A 71 36.86 -15.83 19.08
C PHE A 71 37.60 -15.34 17.84
N ARG A 72 38.66 -16.04 17.41
CA ARG A 72 39.47 -15.63 16.25
C ARG A 72 38.65 -15.54 14.97
N GLU A 73 37.72 -16.47 14.78
CA GLU A 73 36.88 -16.52 13.57
C GLU A 73 35.71 -15.54 13.60
N ARG A 74 35.15 -15.22 14.77
CA ARG A 74 33.86 -14.54 14.89
C ARG A 74 33.93 -13.12 15.46
N TYR A 75 35.04 -12.73 16.09
CA TYR A 75 35.20 -11.45 16.77
C TYR A 75 34.92 -10.24 15.85
N THR A 76 35.49 -10.23 14.64
CA THR A 76 35.33 -9.13 13.67
C THR A 76 34.15 -9.33 12.72
N GLN A 77 33.39 -10.42 12.86
CA GLN A 77 32.34 -10.75 11.92
C GLN A 77 31.12 -9.86 12.14
N MET A 78 30.70 -9.14 11.10
CA MET A 78 29.42 -8.44 11.08
C MET A 78 28.30 -9.42 10.71
N ALA A 79 27.15 -9.27 11.35
CA ALA A 79 25.96 -10.05 11.09
C ALA A 79 24.75 -9.14 10.87
N SER A 80 23.83 -9.60 10.01
CA SER A 80 22.53 -8.97 9.83
C SER A 80 21.52 -9.57 10.81
N LYS A 81 20.70 -8.72 11.43
CA LYS A 81 19.58 -9.13 12.27
C LYS A 81 18.31 -8.49 11.75
N THR A 82 17.28 -9.32 11.61
CA THR A 82 15.91 -8.88 11.36
C THR A 82 15.10 -8.99 12.64
N VAL A 83 14.37 -7.94 12.98
CA VAL A 83 13.40 -7.90 14.08
C VAL A 83 12.03 -7.54 13.53
N ALA A 84 10.97 -8.10 14.12
CA ALA A 84 9.61 -7.67 13.87
C ALA A 84 9.24 -6.58 14.89
N ILE A 85 8.67 -5.48 14.39
CA ILE A 85 8.21 -4.34 15.18
C ILE A 85 6.86 -3.87 14.65
N ARG A 86 5.97 -3.36 15.50
CA ARG A 86 4.68 -2.81 15.05
C ARG A 86 4.88 -1.63 14.10
N THR A 87 3.95 -1.46 13.15
CA THR A 87 3.92 -0.28 12.27
C THR A 87 3.93 1.02 13.06
N SER A 88 3.26 1.10 14.22
CA SER A 88 3.27 2.28 15.08
C SER A 88 4.63 2.57 15.72
N THR A 89 5.38 1.54 16.13
CA THR A 89 6.77 1.69 16.59
C THR A 89 7.65 2.20 15.44
N LEU A 90 7.53 1.60 14.25
CA LEU A 90 8.26 2.02 13.07
C LEU A 90 7.92 3.47 12.69
N PHE A 91 6.66 3.89 12.80
CA PHE A 91 6.24 5.26 12.55
C PHE A 91 6.97 6.25 13.48
N ARG A 92 7.07 5.95 14.79
CA ARG A 92 7.82 6.79 15.75
C ARG A 92 9.32 6.82 15.48
N ILE A 93 9.90 5.66 15.14
CA ILE A 93 11.28 5.52 14.68
C ILE A 93 11.54 6.48 13.50
N LEU A 94 10.65 6.50 12.51
CA LEU A 94 10.82 7.36 11.32
C LEU A 94 10.61 8.85 11.60
N ILE A 95 9.75 9.23 12.56
CA ILE A 95 9.65 10.62 13.04
C ILE A 95 10.99 11.06 13.62
N GLU A 96 11.55 10.25 14.53
CA GLU A 96 12.83 10.51 15.18
C GLU A 96 13.96 10.60 14.15
N ALA A 97 14.03 9.67 13.20
CA ALA A 97 15.00 9.69 12.11
C ALA A 97 14.92 10.97 11.26
N SER A 98 13.70 11.45 11.00
CA SER A 98 13.49 12.71 10.27
C SER A 98 13.98 13.92 11.07
N ALA A 99 13.92 13.88 12.41
CA ALA A 99 14.39 14.95 13.28
C ALA A 99 15.91 14.93 13.47
N THR A 100 16.51 13.74 13.59
CA THR A 100 17.95 13.58 13.84
C THR A 100 18.79 13.49 12.57
N GLY A 101 18.17 13.15 11.43
CA GLY A 101 18.87 12.85 10.18
C GLY A 101 19.62 11.51 10.20
N GLU A 102 19.38 10.66 11.21
CA GLU A 102 20.03 9.35 11.33
C GLU A 102 19.51 8.36 10.28
N SER A 103 20.40 7.50 9.77
CA SER A 103 19.96 6.38 8.96
C SER A 103 19.18 5.37 9.81
N ARG A 104 18.35 4.54 9.16
CA ARG A 104 17.64 3.44 9.85
C ARG A 104 18.59 2.52 10.60
N ASP A 105 19.76 2.23 10.03
CA ASP A 105 20.74 1.36 10.70
C ASP A 105 21.28 2.06 11.96
N ASP A 106 21.75 3.30 11.85
CA ASP A 106 22.31 4.07 12.98
C ASP A 106 21.32 4.22 14.13
N MET A 107 20.05 4.49 13.81
CA MET A 107 18.99 4.57 14.80
C MET A 107 18.75 3.23 15.51
N MET A 108 18.71 2.11 14.78
CA MET A 108 18.62 0.78 15.41
C MET A 108 19.84 0.49 16.29
N ARG A 109 21.04 0.96 15.91
CA ARG A 109 22.22 0.86 16.78
C ARG A 109 22.03 1.66 18.06
N ARG A 110 21.62 2.92 17.95
CA ARG A 110 21.36 3.81 19.11
C ARG A 110 20.32 3.22 20.05
N LEU A 111 19.24 2.63 19.52
CA LEU A 111 18.14 2.07 20.30
C LEU A 111 18.53 0.76 21.02
N PHE A 112 19.28 -0.14 20.37
CA PHE A 112 19.64 -1.44 20.97
C PHE A 112 20.95 -1.42 21.78
N ARG A 113 21.86 -0.48 21.53
CA ARG A 113 23.18 -0.41 22.19
C ARG A 113 23.10 -0.37 23.71
N PRO A 114 22.26 0.47 24.35
CA PRO A 114 22.15 0.50 25.81
C PRO A 114 21.70 -0.83 26.41
N THR A 115 20.91 -1.60 25.66
CA THR A 115 20.46 -2.93 26.09
C THR A 115 21.60 -3.93 26.08
N VAL A 116 22.44 -3.92 25.04
CA VAL A 116 23.63 -4.77 24.99
C VAL A 116 24.66 -4.35 26.04
N GLU A 117 24.86 -3.04 26.24
CA GLU A 117 25.76 -2.50 27.27
C GLU A 117 25.40 -3.01 28.67
N LYS A 118 24.12 -2.95 29.03
CA LYS A 118 23.62 -3.48 30.29
C LYS A 118 23.86 -4.98 30.45
N VAL A 119 23.71 -5.76 29.36
CA VAL A 119 24.02 -7.19 29.39
C VAL A 119 25.51 -7.43 29.66
N ILE A 120 26.40 -6.63 29.07
CA ILE A 120 27.84 -6.72 29.33
C ILE A 120 28.12 -6.39 30.81
N ASP A 121 27.53 -5.31 31.35
CA ASP A 121 27.67 -4.95 32.78
C ASP A 121 27.23 -6.09 33.71
N GLU A 122 26.11 -6.76 33.37
CA GLU A 122 25.59 -7.88 34.16
C GLU A 122 26.42 -9.17 34.05
N LEU A 123 27.23 -9.30 33.01
CA LEU A 123 28.10 -10.44 32.76
C LEU A 123 29.55 -10.21 33.19
N ALA A 124 29.97 -8.97 33.44
CA ALA A 124 31.34 -8.59 33.82
C ALA A 124 31.93 -9.48 34.93
N ALA A 125 31.15 -9.80 35.95
CA ALA A 125 31.59 -10.65 37.06
C ALA A 125 31.78 -12.16 36.71
N CYS A 126 31.40 -12.58 35.50
CA CYS A 126 31.39 -13.98 35.04
C CYS A 126 32.22 -14.22 33.78
N ILE A 127 32.79 -13.18 33.18
CA ILE A 127 33.66 -13.25 32.00
C ILE A 127 35.07 -12.81 32.39
N SER A 128 36.07 -13.12 31.56
CA SER A 128 37.44 -12.62 31.77
C SER A 128 37.55 -11.13 31.44
N ASP A 129 38.47 -10.41 32.09
CA ASP A 129 38.76 -8.99 31.82
C ASP A 129 39.05 -8.76 30.32
N GLU A 130 39.81 -9.66 29.68
CA GLU A 130 40.11 -9.60 28.25
C GLU A 130 38.84 -9.72 27.37
N SER A 131 37.90 -10.59 27.77
CA SER A 131 36.62 -10.74 27.05
C SER A 131 35.69 -9.54 27.26
N GLU A 132 35.71 -8.94 28.45
CA GLU A 132 34.97 -7.70 28.71
C GLU A 132 35.52 -6.56 27.86
N ASP A 133 36.84 -6.31 27.87
CA ASP A 133 37.50 -5.26 27.09
C ASP A 133 37.18 -5.38 25.59
N MET A 134 37.21 -6.61 25.08
CA MET A 134 36.85 -6.95 23.70
C MET A 134 35.39 -6.62 23.36
N LEU A 135 34.45 -6.95 24.24
CA LEU A 135 33.02 -6.63 24.05
C LEU A 135 32.78 -5.12 24.12
N ARG A 136 33.43 -4.42 25.05
CA ARG A 136 33.36 -2.95 25.18
C ARG A 136 33.92 -2.26 23.94
N TYR A 137 35.08 -2.69 23.46
CA TYR A 137 35.66 -2.19 22.22
C TYR A 137 34.71 -2.40 21.03
N SER A 138 34.14 -3.59 20.89
CA SER A 138 33.17 -3.88 19.83
C SER A 138 31.91 -3.00 19.93
N LEU A 139 31.45 -2.71 21.14
CA LEU A 139 30.30 -1.84 21.41
C LEU A 139 30.62 -0.35 21.13
N GLU A 140 31.86 0.08 21.34
CA GLU A 140 32.38 1.39 20.97
C GLU A 140 32.49 1.55 19.45
N GLU A 141 33.10 0.59 18.75
CA GLU A 141 33.23 0.62 17.29
C GLU A 141 31.86 0.60 16.59
N TRP A 142 30.88 -0.10 17.16
CA TRP A 142 29.52 -0.12 16.64
C TRP A 142 28.78 1.22 16.77
N LYS A 143 29.27 2.15 17.60
CA LYS A 143 28.75 3.54 17.76
C LYS A 143 28.88 4.38 16.48
N GLY A 144 29.71 3.95 15.53
CA GLY A 144 29.84 4.55 14.21
C GLY A 144 31.27 4.91 13.85
N SER A 145 31.80 4.24 12.83
CA SER A 145 32.80 4.82 11.92
C SER A 145 32.15 6.05 11.28
N ARG A 146 32.83 7.20 11.32
CA ARG A 146 32.37 8.51 10.83
C ARG A 146 32.13 8.63 9.32
N GLU A 147 32.07 7.55 8.57
CA GLU A 147 31.94 7.61 7.11
C GLU A 147 30.53 7.21 6.65
N PRO A 148 29.85 8.08 5.88
CA PRO A 148 28.61 7.72 5.23
C PRO A 148 28.96 6.71 4.13
N ARG A 149 28.87 5.42 4.42
CA ARG A 149 28.74 4.41 3.37
C ARG A 149 27.32 4.49 2.85
N VAL A 150 27.11 5.45 1.96
CA VAL A 150 26.04 5.41 0.95
C VAL A 150 26.23 4.09 0.22
N LYS A 151 25.48 3.06 0.63
CA LYS A 151 25.29 1.90 -0.24
C LYS A 151 24.35 2.37 -1.35
N GLU A 152 24.88 2.32 -2.56
CA GLU A 152 24.20 2.55 -3.83
C GLU A 152 22.76 1.99 -3.79
N MET A 153 21.79 2.91 -3.76
CA MET A 153 20.48 2.66 -4.32
C MET A 153 20.61 2.85 -5.83
N ASP A 154 19.98 1.99 -6.62
CA ASP A 154 20.01 2.06 -8.09
C ASP A 154 19.64 3.46 -8.58
N ALA A 155 20.48 3.98 -9.47
CA ALA A 155 20.57 5.39 -9.84
C ALA A 155 19.55 5.85 -10.90
N ASP A 156 18.38 5.21 -10.99
CA ASP A 156 17.34 5.60 -11.95
C ASP A 156 16.16 6.37 -11.32
N ASP A 157 16.14 6.58 -9.99
CA ASP A 157 14.98 7.18 -9.27
C ASP A 157 15.27 8.46 -8.46
N LEU A 158 16.41 9.14 -8.65
CA LEU A 158 16.71 10.37 -7.90
C LEU A 158 16.87 11.57 -8.83
N GLN A 159 15.82 12.39 -8.91
CA GLN A 159 15.97 13.80 -9.26
C GLN A 159 16.71 14.51 -8.11
N GLU A 160 17.78 15.23 -8.44
CA GLU A 160 18.63 15.95 -7.50
C GLU A 160 17.84 16.99 -6.69
N GLY A 161 17.86 16.89 -5.35
CA GLY A 161 17.60 18.03 -4.46
C GLY A 161 16.66 17.82 -3.27
N GLU A 162 15.94 16.72 -3.16
CA GLU A 162 15.03 16.51 -2.02
C GLU A 162 15.73 15.80 -0.85
N VAL A 163 15.63 16.40 0.34
CA VAL A 163 15.91 15.70 1.60
C VAL A 163 15.02 14.46 1.60
N VAL A 164 15.60 13.26 1.52
CA VAL A 164 14.85 12.00 1.50
C VAL A 164 14.16 11.85 2.84
N LEU A 165 12.91 12.30 2.94
CA LEU A 165 12.09 12.11 4.12
C LEU A 165 11.83 10.60 4.25
N PRO A 166 11.96 10.02 5.45
CA PRO A 166 11.66 8.62 5.64
C PRO A 166 10.16 8.39 5.42
N VAL A 167 9.80 7.49 4.50
CA VAL A 167 8.40 7.17 4.16
C VAL A 167 8.11 5.68 4.33
N LEU A 168 6.88 5.35 4.73
CA LEU A 168 6.36 3.99 4.68
C LEU A 168 5.55 3.83 3.41
N ARG A 169 6.06 3.02 2.48
CA ARG A 169 5.36 2.67 1.25
C ARG A 169 4.81 1.26 1.33
N HIS A 170 3.57 1.09 0.91
CA HIS A 170 2.93 -0.20 0.78
C HIS A 170 2.17 -0.26 -0.54
N ARG A 171 2.54 -1.23 -1.37
CA ARG A 171 1.89 -1.49 -2.63
C ARG A 171 1.46 -2.94 -2.66
N ILE A 172 0.19 -3.20 -2.94
CA ILE A 172 -0.28 -4.56 -3.22
C ILE A 172 -0.14 -4.79 -4.73
N PRO A 173 0.71 -5.75 -5.16
CA PRO A 173 0.85 -6.07 -6.57
C PRO A 173 -0.49 -6.51 -7.18
N PRO A 174 -0.79 -6.21 -8.46
CA PRO A 174 -2.07 -6.56 -9.09
C PRO A 174 -2.46 -8.04 -8.98
N LYS A 175 -1.46 -8.95 -9.00
CA LYS A 175 -1.63 -10.40 -8.85
C LYS A 175 -2.09 -10.83 -7.44
N ASP A 176 -1.73 -10.07 -6.42
CA ASP A 176 -1.98 -10.35 -5.01
C ASP A 176 -3.12 -9.49 -4.44
N LEU A 177 -3.72 -8.62 -5.27
CA LEU A 177 -4.81 -7.74 -4.87
C LEU A 177 -6.04 -8.55 -4.41
N PRO A 178 -6.59 -8.27 -3.22
CA PRO A 178 -7.79 -8.93 -2.73
C PRO A 178 -8.95 -8.85 -3.76
N ALA A 179 -9.65 -9.96 -3.94
CA ALA A 179 -10.72 -10.07 -4.94
C ALA A 179 -11.83 -9.03 -4.71
N ASP A 180 -12.20 -8.80 -3.45
CA ASP A 180 -13.21 -7.81 -3.09
C ASP A 180 -12.72 -6.39 -3.37
N LEU A 181 -11.45 -6.08 -3.15
CA LEU A 181 -10.91 -4.77 -3.45
C LEU A 181 -10.92 -4.49 -4.96
N ARG A 182 -10.54 -5.49 -5.77
CA ARG A 182 -10.65 -5.42 -7.24
C ARG A 182 -12.09 -5.20 -7.70
N LYS A 183 -13.01 -5.98 -7.12
CA LYS A 183 -14.43 -5.96 -7.46
C LYS A 183 -15.08 -4.62 -7.12
N TYR A 184 -14.88 -4.13 -5.90
CA TYR A 184 -15.56 -2.93 -5.42
C TYR A 184 -14.92 -1.63 -5.90
N SER A 185 -13.61 -1.58 -6.16
CA SER A 185 -13.01 -0.45 -6.89
C SER A 185 -13.60 -0.31 -8.29
N ARG A 186 -13.77 -1.44 -8.99
CA ARG A 186 -14.42 -1.47 -10.31
C ARG A 186 -15.86 -1.01 -10.26
N TYR A 187 -16.66 -1.52 -9.33
CA TYR A 187 -18.05 -1.09 -9.18
C TYR A 187 -18.18 0.38 -8.82
N PHE A 188 -17.32 0.89 -7.92
CA PHE A 188 -17.31 2.30 -7.56
C PHE A 188 -17.06 3.20 -8.78
N LEU A 189 -16.02 2.91 -9.56
CA LEU A 189 -15.69 3.71 -10.75
C LEU A 189 -16.73 3.58 -11.86
N LYS A 190 -17.26 2.37 -12.08
CA LYS A 190 -18.37 2.14 -13.01
C LYS A 190 -19.59 2.96 -12.66
N ASN A 191 -20.01 2.92 -11.39
CA ASN A 191 -21.19 3.65 -10.94
C ASN A 191 -20.95 5.16 -10.88
N LEU A 192 -19.74 5.63 -10.58
CA LEU A 192 -19.38 7.05 -10.70
C LEU A 192 -19.45 7.53 -12.16
N PHE A 193 -19.03 6.70 -13.11
CA PHE A 193 -19.13 7.01 -14.53
C PHE A 193 -20.59 7.04 -15.01
N ARG A 194 -21.41 6.06 -14.60
CA ARG A 194 -22.86 6.04 -14.87
C ARG A 194 -23.55 7.25 -14.25
N LEU A 195 -23.17 7.64 -13.03
CA LEU A 195 -23.71 8.82 -12.35
C LEU A 195 -23.42 10.10 -13.13
N ASN A 196 -22.21 10.22 -13.70
CA ASN A 196 -21.82 11.35 -14.54
C ASN A 196 -22.48 11.36 -15.93
N ASN A 197 -23.08 10.24 -16.34
CA ASN A 197 -23.88 10.17 -17.56
C ASN A 197 -25.29 10.74 -17.37
N ILE A 198 -25.76 10.90 -16.13
CA ILE A 198 -27.07 11.47 -15.81
C ILE A 198 -27.01 13.01 -15.84
N TYR A 199 -28.01 13.64 -16.45
CA TYR A 199 -28.19 15.09 -16.43
C TYR A 199 -29.66 15.50 -16.35
N GLY A 200 -29.89 16.78 -16.06
CA GLY A 200 -31.25 17.32 -15.98
C GLY A 200 -32.06 16.63 -14.89
N GLN A 201 -33.30 16.27 -15.20
CA GLN A 201 -34.21 15.68 -14.22
C GLN A 201 -34.02 14.17 -14.09
N TYR A 202 -33.85 13.40 -15.17
CA TYR A 202 -33.46 11.97 -15.21
C TYR A 202 -32.98 11.54 -16.62
N GLU A 203 -32.28 12.44 -17.32
CA GLU A 203 -31.84 12.20 -18.71
C GLU A 203 -30.41 11.64 -18.78
N PHE A 204 -30.04 11.04 -19.91
CA PHE A 204 -28.74 10.41 -20.10
C PHE A 204 -28.01 10.96 -21.34
N PHE A 205 -26.73 11.34 -21.20
CA PHE A 205 -25.94 11.83 -22.35
C PHE A 205 -25.74 10.74 -23.40
N TYR A 206 -25.58 9.51 -22.94
CA TYR A 206 -25.47 8.31 -23.75
C TYR A 206 -26.42 7.24 -23.22
N PRO A 207 -26.96 6.35 -24.09
CA PRO A 207 -27.82 5.26 -23.64
C PRO A 207 -27.13 4.41 -22.56
N PRO A 208 -27.81 4.06 -21.47
CA PRO A 208 -27.24 3.24 -20.38
C PRO A 208 -26.59 1.94 -20.87
N GLU A 209 -27.14 1.31 -21.90
CA GLU A 209 -26.63 0.05 -22.48
C GLU A 209 -25.24 0.22 -23.09
N ILE A 210 -24.95 1.39 -23.67
CA ILE A 210 -23.63 1.70 -24.23
C ILE A 210 -22.60 1.90 -23.12
N ILE A 211 -23.01 2.54 -22.02
CA ILE A 211 -22.15 2.71 -20.83
C ILE A 211 -21.81 1.34 -20.23
N GLU A 212 -22.79 0.45 -20.09
CA GLU A 212 -22.58 -0.91 -19.60
C GLU A 212 -21.60 -1.69 -20.49
N ARG A 213 -21.79 -1.64 -21.82
CA ARG A 213 -20.86 -2.29 -22.77
C ARG A 213 -19.44 -1.72 -22.67
N TYR A 214 -19.29 -0.40 -22.54
CA TYR A 214 -17.98 0.20 -22.35
C TYR A 214 -17.28 -0.39 -21.13
N TRP A 215 -18.02 -0.53 -20.02
CA TRP A 215 -17.47 -1.12 -18.81
C TRP A 215 -17.11 -2.59 -18.97
N GLU A 216 -17.93 -3.41 -19.62
CA GLU A 216 -17.63 -4.84 -19.77
C GLU A 216 -16.50 -5.15 -20.76
N PHE A 217 -16.34 -4.36 -21.83
CA PHE A 217 -15.39 -4.69 -22.90
C PHE A 217 -14.11 -3.85 -22.92
N ILE A 218 -14.13 -2.65 -22.35
CA ILE A 218 -13.08 -1.65 -22.60
C ILE A 218 -12.42 -1.12 -21.33
N SER A 219 -13.21 -0.95 -20.27
CA SER A 219 -12.83 -0.17 -19.07
C SER A 219 -11.39 -0.35 -18.56
N PRO A 220 -10.82 0.70 -17.92
CA PRO A 220 -9.51 0.69 -17.27
C PRO A 220 -9.25 -0.58 -16.45
N ASP A 221 -7.98 -1.00 -16.42
CA ASP A 221 -7.55 -1.94 -15.38
C ASP A 221 -7.68 -1.19 -14.05
N GLN A 222 -8.42 -1.77 -13.11
CA GLN A 222 -8.81 -1.13 -11.86
C GLN A 222 -8.41 -1.99 -10.68
N GLY A 223 -8.20 -1.33 -9.55
CA GLY A 223 -7.74 -1.96 -8.31
C GLY A 223 -6.25 -1.76 -8.10
N THR A 224 -5.85 -0.51 -7.89
CA THR A 224 -4.54 -0.20 -7.31
C THR A 224 -4.73 -0.03 -5.80
N PHE A 225 -3.75 -0.49 -5.02
CA PHE A 225 -3.67 -0.16 -3.61
C PHE A 225 -2.23 0.22 -3.32
N GLU A 226 -1.99 1.52 -3.31
CA GLU A 226 -0.70 2.10 -2.99
C GLU A 226 -0.91 3.11 -1.88
N MET A 227 -0.34 2.80 -0.72
CA MET A 227 -0.37 3.66 0.45
C MET A 227 1.03 4.19 0.71
N GLU A 228 1.13 5.49 0.92
CA GLU A 228 2.35 6.15 1.35
C GLU A 228 2.05 6.97 2.61
N ILE A 229 2.79 6.67 3.67
CA ILE A 229 2.74 7.42 4.93
C ILE A 229 4.06 8.18 5.06
N VAL A 230 3.96 9.48 5.32
CA VAL A 230 5.08 10.36 5.61
C VAL A 230 4.96 10.76 7.09
N PRO A 231 5.66 10.07 8.01
CA PRO A 231 5.50 10.29 9.45
C PRO A 231 5.87 11.72 9.89
N ALA A 232 6.88 12.32 9.25
CA ALA A 232 7.37 13.66 9.58
C ALA A 232 6.31 14.76 9.38
N SER A 233 5.48 14.64 8.33
CA SER A 233 4.38 15.57 8.06
C SER A 233 3.05 15.09 8.65
N GLY A 234 3.00 13.88 9.22
CA GLY A 234 1.76 13.27 9.68
C GLY A 234 0.75 13.08 8.56
N SER A 235 1.20 12.71 7.35
CA SER A 235 0.31 12.55 6.19
C SER A 235 0.28 11.11 5.68
N LEU A 236 -0.91 10.62 5.36
CA LEU A 236 -1.17 9.37 4.65
C LEU A 236 -1.81 9.68 3.31
N SER A 237 -1.26 9.13 2.23
CA SER A 237 -1.86 9.17 0.91
C SER A 237 -2.17 7.76 0.42
N LEU A 238 -3.28 7.63 -0.30
CA LEU A 238 -3.77 6.37 -0.84
C LEU A 238 -4.15 6.56 -2.30
N ARG A 239 -3.42 5.91 -3.20
CA ARG A 239 -3.78 5.83 -4.62
C ARG A 239 -4.72 4.65 -4.86
N LEU A 240 -5.88 4.95 -5.43
CA LEU A 240 -7.03 4.05 -5.59
C LEU A 240 -7.05 3.30 -6.93
N TYR A 241 -6.52 3.93 -7.99
CA TYR A 241 -6.59 3.43 -9.36
C TYR A 241 -5.57 4.12 -10.26
N ASP A 242 -5.30 3.50 -11.40
CA ASP A 242 -4.56 4.12 -12.50
C ASP A 242 -5.53 4.89 -13.39
N VAL A 243 -5.29 6.20 -13.53
CA VAL A 243 -6.22 7.10 -14.24
C VAL A 243 -6.21 6.86 -15.74
N SER A 244 -5.13 6.33 -16.33
CA SER A 244 -4.97 6.15 -17.78
C SER A 244 -5.05 4.71 -18.23
N LYS A 245 -5.89 4.46 -19.26
CA LYS A 245 -5.83 3.23 -20.06
C LYS A 245 -5.68 3.54 -21.54
N ARG A 246 -4.75 2.84 -22.20
CA ARG A 246 -4.60 2.82 -23.65
C ARG A 246 -4.98 1.46 -24.21
N PHE A 247 -5.79 1.44 -25.26
CA PHE A 247 -6.20 0.20 -25.93
C PHE A 247 -6.48 0.45 -27.43
N GLY A 248 -6.53 -0.63 -28.20
CA GLY A 248 -6.89 -0.59 -29.63
C GLY A 248 -8.17 -1.37 -29.88
N LEU A 249 -9.02 -0.84 -30.76
CA LEU A 249 -10.23 -1.50 -31.26
C LEU A 249 -10.11 -1.66 -32.78
N GLY A 250 -9.84 -2.89 -33.24
CA GLY A 250 -9.88 -3.22 -34.66
C GLY A 250 -11.31 -3.41 -35.14
N ARG A 251 -11.58 -3.07 -36.41
CA ARG A 251 -12.90 -3.27 -37.01
C ARG A 251 -13.34 -4.73 -36.91
N SER A 252 -14.57 -4.92 -36.47
CA SER A 252 -15.25 -6.21 -36.51
C SER A 252 -16.66 -6.06 -37.07
N GLU A 253 -17.26 -7.19 -37.43
CA GLU A 253 -18.66 -7.24 -37.85
C GLU A 253 -19.64 -7.18 -36.66
N ASN A 254 -19.14 -7.19 -35.42
CA ASN A 254 -19.99 -7.11 -34.23
C ASN A 254 -20.67 -5.71 -34.17
N PRO A 255 -22.01 -5.63 -34.10
CA PRO A 255 -22.72 -4.36 -33.92
C PRO A 255 -22.26 -3.55 -32.70
N ASP A 256 -21.81 -4.22 -31.64
CA ASP A 256 -21.32 -3.59 -30.42
C ASP A 256 -20.04 -2.78 -30.65
N TYR A 257 -19.22 -3.19 -31.62
CA TYR A 257 -18.03 -2.44 -32.03
C TYR A 257 -18.42 -1.04 -32.53
N TYR A 258 -19.42 -0.96 -33.42
CA TYR A 258 -19.84 0.31 -34.01
C TYR A 258 -20.42 1.26 -32.95
N GLY A 259 -21.20 0.73 -32.00
CA GLY A 259 -21.75 1.52 -30.90
C GLY A 259 -20.67 2.07 -29.96
N LEU A 260 -19.66 1.26 -29.62
CA LEU A 260 -18.55 1.68 -28.76
C LEU A 260 -17.63 2.70 -29.46
N VAL A 261 -17.32 2.49 -30.73
CA VAL A 261 -16.55 3.45 -31.53
C VAL A 261 -17.31 4.77 -31.67
N GLU A 262 -18.62 4.73 -31.93
CA GLU A 262 -19.49 5.91 -32.00
C GLU A 262 -19.47 6.68 -30.68
N PHE A 263 -19.60 5.98 -29.55
CA PHE A 263 -19.49 6.57 -28.22
C PHE A 263 -18.13 7.23 -27.99
N LEU A 264 -17.02 6.51 -28.19
CA LEU A 264 -15.67 7.02 -27.89
C LEU A 264 -15.30 8.22 -28.75
N THR A 265 -15.62 8.16 -30.04
CA THR A 265 -15.37 9.28 -30.97
C THR A 265 -16.28 10.47 -30.69
N ARG A 266 -17.54 10.24 -30.34
CA ARG A 266 -18.47 11.30 -29.92
C ARG A 266 -18.05 11.95 -28.62
N ASP A 267 -17.62 11.18 -27.62
CA ASP A 267 -17.20 11.74 -26.32
C ASP A 267 -15.83 12.43 -26.41
N ALA A 268 -14.91 11.94 -27.24
CA ALA A 268 -13.67 12.66 -27.57
C ALA A 268 -13.95 14.06 -28.15
N ARG A 269 -15.02 14.19 -28.95
CA ARG A 269 -15.47 15.47 -29.51
C ARG A 269 -16.22 16.34 -28.50
N LYS A 270 -17.22 15.76 -27.81
CA LYS A 270 -18.20 16.52 -27.00
C LYS A 270 -17.83 16.70 -25.53
N ARG A 271 -17.09 15.74 -24.97
CA ARG A 271 -16.71 15.66 -23.55
C ARG A 271 -17.93 15.80 -22.63
N CYS A 272 -18.91 14.92 -22.79
CA CYS A 272 -20.16 14.99 -22.03
C CYS A 272 -19.99 14.48 -20.59
N ILE A 273 -19.15 13.45 -20.40
CA ILE A 273 -18.85 12.89 -19.09
C ILE A 273 -17.72 13.70 -18.45
N LYS A 274 -18.03 14.50 -17.42
CA LYS A 274 -17.02 15.32 -16.74
C LYS A 274 -15.99 14.46 -16.01
N GLY A 275 -14.74 14.93 -16.00
CA GLY A 275 -13.61 14.18 -15.45
C GLY A 275 -13.24 12.96 -16.28
N CYS A 276 -13.89 12.73 -17.44
CA CYS A 276 -13.46 11.77 -18.45
C CYS A 276 -12.80 12.51 -19.59
N LYS A 277 -11.59 12.10 -19.97
CA LYS A 277 -10.92 12.59 -21.18
C LYS A 277 -10.65 11.41 -22.10
N VAL A 278 -11.34 11.39 -23.23
CA VAL A 278 -11.15 10.41 -24.30
C VAL A 278 -10.32 11.04 -25.42
N THR A 279 -9.24 10.37 -25.79
CA THR A 279 -8.42 10.71 -26.96
C THR A 279 -8.47 9.54 -27.92
N VAL A 280 -8.73 9.80 -29.21
CA VAL A 280 -8.84 8.78 -30.25
C VAL A 280 -7.86 9.06 -31.36
N HIS A 281 -7.17 8.02 -31.80
CA HIS A 281 -6.26 8.00 -32.94
C HIS A 281 -6.67 6.88 -33.90
N GLY A 282 -6.35 7.05 -35.18
CA GLY A 282 -6.54 6.04 -36.22
C GLY A 282 -5.62 4.85 -35.98
N TRP A 283 -6.03 3.68 -36.48
CA TRP A 283 -5.10 2.55 -36.55
C TRP A 283 -4.00 2.78 -37.59
N THR A 284 -4.36 3.49 -38.66
CA THR A 284 -3.49 3.93 -39.76
C THR A 284 -3.61 5.44 -39.99
N PRO A 285 -2.69 6.07 -40.76
CA PRO A 285 -2.80 7.48 -41.11
C PRO A 285 -4.09 7.83 -41.87
N GLU A 286 -4.62 6.93 -42.70
CA GLU A 286 -5.89 7.13 -43.40
C GLU A 286 -7.07 7.14 -42.40
N ASP A 287 -7.02 6.29 -41.38
CA ASP A 287 -8.02 6.32 -40.30
C ASP A 287 -7.93 7.61 -39.48
N ASP A 288 -6.73 8.16 -39.26
CA ASP A 288 -6.54 9.47 -38.62
C ASP A 288 -7.18 10.60 -39.45
N GLU A 289 -7.05 10.58 -40.78
CA GLU A 289 -7.72 11.55 -41.66
C GLU A 289 -9.25 11.46 -41.57
N VAL A 290 -9.79 10.22 -41.53
CA VAL A 290 -11.22 9.99 -41.37
C VAL A 290 -11.72 10.46 -39.99
N LEU A 291 -10.97 10.17 -38.92
CA LEU A 291 -11.29 10.67 -37.58
C LEU A 291 -11.23 12.19 -37.52
N GLY A 292 -10.23 12.82 -38.16
CA GLY A 292 -10.14 14.27 -38.29
C GLY A 292 -11.39 14.86 -38.94
N GLN A 293 -11.88 14.25 -40.02
CA GLN A 293 -13.16 14.65 -40.65
C GLN A 293 -14.34 14.48 -39.70
N MET A 294 -14.42 13.37 -38.94
CA MET A 294 -15.48 13.11 -37.97
C MET A 294 -15.51 14.12 -36.82
N MET A 295 -14.34 14.57 -36.37
CA MET A 295 -14.22 15.58 -35.32
C MET A 295 -14.68 16.97 -35.80
N LEU A 296 -14.61 17.24 -37.11
CA LEU A 296 -14.99 18.52 -37.72
C LEU A 296 -16.47 18.62 -38.12
N ILE A 297 -17.25 17.53 -38.00
CA ILE A 297 -18.68 17.55 -38.33
C ILE A 297 -19.38 18.51 -37.37
N GLU A 298 -19.93 19.58 -37.95
CA GLU A 298 -20.75 20.58 -37.25
C GLU A 298 -20.03 21.23 -36.06
N THR A 299 -18.70 21.26 -36.08
CA THR A 299 -17.93 22.12 -35.20
C THR A 299 -17.86 23.52 -35.79
N ASP A 300 -18.38 24.51 -35.06
CA ASP A 300 -18.23 25.91 -35.41
C ASP A 300 -16.73 26.25 -35.49
N VAL A 301 -16.27 26.73 -36.64
CA VAL A 301 -14.86 27.07 -36.95
C VAL A 301 -14.47 28.42 -36.30
N GLY A 302 -14.92 28.68 -35.08
CA GLY A 302 -14.63 29.90 -34.34
C GLY A 302 -13.40 29.73 -33.46
N ASP A 303 -12.26 30.27 -33.88
CA ASP A 303 -11.03 30.44 -33.11
C ASP A 303 -11.23 31.42 -31.93
N GLU A 304 -12.04 31.06 -30.94
CA GLU A 304 -11.92 31.63 -29.59
C GLU A 304 -11.51 30.51 -28.64
N GLU A 305 -10.22 30.51 -28.25
CA GLU A 305 -9.78 29.85 -27.03
C GLU A 305 -10.61 30.46 -25.89
N LEU A 306 -11.66 29.76 -25.48
CA LEU A 306 -12.45 30.16 -24.32
C LEU A 306 -11.52 30.09 -23.09
N PRO A 307 -11.27 31.23 -22.43
CA PRO A 307 -10.54 31.25 -21.18
C PRO A 307 -11.41 30.55 -20.15
N ASP A 308 -10.86 29.51 -19.54
CA ASP A 308 -11.51 28.56 -18.64
C ASP A 308 -12.48 27.61 -19.37
N GLY A 309 -12.12 26.32 -19.42
CA GLY A 309 -12.86 25.21 -20.05
C GLY A 309 -14.24 24.89 -19.45
N ARG A 310 -15.09 25.90 -19.23
CA ARG A 310 -16.51 25.80 -18.92
C ARG A 310 -17.29 25.93 -20.22
N GLY A 311 -17.58 24.79 -20.83
CA GLY A 311 -18.50 24.73 -21.96
C GLY A 311 -18.27 23.46 -22.75
N CYS A 312 -18.91 22.36 -22.35
CA CYS A 312 -19.18 21.29 -23.30
C CYS A 312 -19.80 21.96 -24.53
N ILE A 313 -19.17 21.86 -25.71
CA ILE A 313 -19.93 22.00 -26.95
C ILE A 313 -20.74 20.70 -27.09
N ALA A 314 -21.76 20.59 -26.24
CA ALA A 314 -22.67 19.46 -26.16
C ALA A 314 -23.83 19.66 -27.14
N HIS A 315 -23.52 19.93 -28.41
CA HIS A 315 -24.55 19.94 -29.43
C HIS A 315 -24.67 18.53 -30.02
N ASP A 316 -25.88 17.99 -29.95
CA ASP A 316 -26.24 16.83 -30.76
C ASP A 316 -26.07 17.15 -32.23
N LEU A 317 -25.52 16.17 -32.96
CA LEU A 317 -25.42 16.32 -34.40
C LEU A 317 -26.83 16.42 -34.96
N SER A 318 -27.01 17.22 -35.99
CA SER A 318 -28.22 17.16 -36.79
C SER A 318 -28.41 15.74 -37.35
N PRO A 319 -29.64 15.36 -37.76
CA PRO A 319 -29.86 14.08 -38.43
C PRO A 319 -28.90 13.84 -39.60
N GLU A 320 -28.62 14.87 -40.39
CA GLU A 320 -27.67 14.84 -41.51
C GLU A 320 -26.22 14.66 -41.03
N GLY A 321 -25.82 15.39 -40.00
CA GLY A 321 -24.50 15.27 -39.38
C GLY A 321 -24.26 13.87 -38.77
N LEU A 322 -25.28 13.29 -38.14
CA LEU A 322 -25.22 11.94 -37.57
C LEU A 322 -25.11 10.86 -38.66
N GLU A 323 -25.85 11.02 -39.77
CA GLU A 323 -25.74 10.10 -40.91
C GLU A 323 -24.35 10.16 -41.53
N GLU A 324 -23.80 11.36 -41.72
CA GLU A 324 -22.44 11.55 -42.23
C GLU A 324 -21.39 10.98 -41.27
N PHE A 325 -21.54 11.21 -39.97
CA PHE A 325 -20.67 10.66 -38.94
C PHE A 325 -20.63 9.13 -38.99
N ARG A 326 -21.81 8.48 -39.06
CA ARG A 326 -21.92 7.01 -39.17
C ARG A 326 -21.36 6.48 -40.49
N ARG A 327 -21.49 7.24 -41.57
CA ARG A 327 -20.90 6.89 -42.88
C ARG A 327 -19.37 6.90 -42.82
N LEU A 328 -18.76 7.89 -42.19
CA LEU A 328 -17.31 7.97 -41.98
C LEU A 328 -16.82 6.87 -41.03
N LEU A 329 -17.55 6.60 -39.94
CA LEU A 329 -17.22 5.56 -38.99
C LEU A 329 -17.13 4.16 -39.64
N ARG A 330 -17.97 3.87 -40.64
CA ARG A 330 -17.90 2.62 -41.44
C ARG A 330 -16.65 2.50 -42.33
N LYS A 331 -15.91 3.58 -42.55
CA LYS A 331 -14.65 3.56 -43.32
C LYS A 331 -13.44 3.22 -42.45
N LEU A 332 -13.53 3.40 -41.13
CA LEU A 332 -12.44 3.13 -40.22
C LEU A 332 -12.06 1.64 -40.23
N SER A 333 -10.77 1.36 -40.32
CA SER A 333 -10.21 0.01 -40.16
C SER A 333 -9.98 -0.36 -38.67
N GLY A 334 -9.81 0.66 -37.83
CA GLY A 334 -9.76 0.54 -36.37
C GLY A 334 -9.41 1.87 -35.71
N ILE A 335 -9.45 1.90 -34.38
CA ILE A 335 -9.02 3.05 -33.59
C ILE A 335 -8.09 2.63 -32.45
N ARG A 336 -7.25 3.57 -32.00
CA ARG A 336 -6.50 3.51 -30.74
C ARG A 336 -7.04 4.58 -29.82
N VAL A 337 -7.27 4.24 -28.57
CA VAL A 337 -7.97 5.10 -27.63
C VAL A 337 -7.18 5.18 -26.34
N GLU A 338 -7.08 6.39 -25.81
CA GLU A 338 -6.67 6.66 -24.45
C GLU A 338 -7.85 7.24 -23.68
N VAL A 339 -8.24 6.60 -22.58
CA VAL A 339 -9.27 7.13 -21.68
C VAL A 339 -8.63 7.45 -20.34
N LEU A 340 -8.86 8.67 -19.87
CA LEU A 340 -8.45 9.15 -18.56
C LEU A 340 -9.71 9.39 -17.70
N PHE A 341 -9.87 8.66 -16.59
CA PHE A 341 -11.00 8.87 -15.68
C PHE A 341 -10.77 8.31 -14.27
N PRO A 342 -11.22 9.02 -13.22
CA PRO A 342 -11.57 10.44 -13.19
C PRO A 342 -10.30 11.31 -13.19
N VAL A 343 -10.26 12.35 -14.02
CA VAL A 343 -9.23 13.39 -14.01
C VAL A 343 -9.76 14.68 -13.42
N SER A 344 -8.91 15.41 -12.70
CA SER A 344 -9.20 16.80 -12.39
C SER A 344 -8.95 17.67 -13.60
N GLU A 345 -9.87 18.59 -13.86
CA GLU A 345 -9.74 19.61 -14.91
C GLU A 345 -8.98 20.85 -14.42
N SER A 346 -8.63 20.93 -13.12
CA SER A 346 -8.08 22.14 -12.48
C SER A 346 -6.56 22.18 -12.27
N SER A 347 -5.78 21.14 -12.57
CA SER A 347 -4.35 21.14 -12.20
C SER A 347 -3.37 21.25 -13.36
N ALA A 348 -2.67 22.39 -13.43
CA ALA A 348 -1.34 22.51 -14.04
C ALA A 348 -0.24 21.91 -13.13
N ASP A 349 -0.52 21.73 -11.83
CA ASP A 349 0.50 21.49 -10.79
C ASP A 349 0.43 20.09 -10.13
N GLY A 350 -0.37 19.15 -10.65
CA GLY A 350 -0.44 17.76 -10.16
C GLY A 350 -1.02 17.55 -8.76
N ARG A 351 -1.49 18.61 -8.08
CA ARG A 351 -2.10 18.55 -6.73
C ARG A 351 -3.54 18.04 -6.68
N ASP A 352 -4.23 17.99 -7.83
CA ASP A 352 -5.61 17.50 -7.93
C ASP A 352 -5.67 16.13 -8.62
N ASP A 353 -4.80 15.19 -8.27
CA ASP A 353 -4.96 13.82 -8.74
C ASP A 353 -6.18 13.19 -8.04
N LEU A 354 -7.29 13.08 -8.77
CA LEU A 354 -8.50 12.43 -8.27
C LEU A 354 -8.28 10.93 -8.02
N ALA A 355 -7.15 10.32 -8.38
CA ALA A 355 -6.83 8.96 -7.97
C ALA A 355 -6.29 8.84 -6.54
N VAL A 356 -5.97 9.95 -5.88
CA VAL A 356 -5.31 9.94 -4.57
C VAL A 356 -6.23 10.52 -3.49
N LEU A 357 -6.39 9.77 -2.40
CA LEU A 357 -6.97 10.26 -1.16
C LEU A 357 -5.87 10.66 -0.19
N GLY A 358 -5.96 11.86 0.38
CA GLY A 358 -5.07 12.34 1.44
C GLY A 358 -5.78 12.37 2.79
N PHE A 359 -5.04 12.00 3.83
CA PHE A 359 -5.47 11.96 5.23
C PHE A 359 -4.34 12.45 6.14
N ASP A 360 -4.71 12.98 7.29
CA ASP A 360 -3.80 13.21 8.40
C ASP A 360 -3.65 11.90 9.19
N ILE A 361 -2.43 11.56 9.58
CA ILE A 361 -2.14 10.38 10.40
C ILE A 361 -1.30 10.76 11.60
N SER A 362 -1.65 10.20 12.75
CA SER A 362 -0.93 10.41 14.01
C SER A 362 -0.85 9.13 14.81
N VAL A 363 0.01 9.13 15.82
CA VAL A 363 0.15 8.04 16.79
C VAL A 363 -0.03 8.61 18.19
N ASP A 364 -0.85 7.97 19.00
CA ASP A 364 -0.90 8.24 20.43
C ASP A 364 0.37 7.70 21.08
N HIS A 365 1.13 8.58 21.72
CA HIS A 365 2.42 8.26 22.36
C HIS A 365 2.28 7.32 23.56
N GLU A 366 1.18 7.41 24.31
CA GLU A 366 0.94 6.58 25.50
C GLU A 366 0.44 5.18 25.11
N THR A 367 -0.53 5.11 24.19
CA THR A 367 -1.20 3.85 23.87
C THR A 367 -0.61 3.12 22.67
N GLY A 368 0.17 3.80 21.82
CA GLY A 368 0.72 3.22 20.58
C GLY A 368 -0.30 3.05 19.46
N ARG A 369 -1.51 3.57 19.63
CA ARG A 369 -2.60 3.48 18.65
C ARG A 369 -2.43 4.52 17.55
N MET A 370 -2.72 4.11 16.33
CA MET A 370 -2.69 4.98 15.14
C MET A 370 -4.05 5.63 14.94
N PHE A 371 -4.06 6.87 14.46
CA PHE A 371 -5.28 7.63 14.17
C PHE A 371 -5.22 8.19 12.76
N ILE A 372 -6.34 8.11 12.02
CA ILE A 372 -6.52 8.69 10.69
C ILE A 372 -7.57 9.79 10.81
N ASP A 373 -7.21 11.04 10.47
CA ASP A 373 -8.06 12.22 10.59
C ASP A 373 -8.73 12.33 11.99
N GLY A 374 -8.04 11.86 13.04
CA GLY A 374 -8.50 11.85 14.43
C GLY A 374 -9.34 10.62 14.86
N ALA A 375 -9.68 9.70 13.96
CA ALA A 375 -10.35 8.44 14.29
C ALA A 375 -9.33 7.31 14.54
N GLU A 376 -9.55 6.49 15.58
CA GLU A 376 -8.65 5.35 15.87
C GLU A 376 -8.69 4.36 14.70
N ALA A 377 -7.52 3.99 14.17
CA ALA A 377 -7.38 3.04 13.08
C ALA A 377 -7.20 1.63 13.65
N SER A 378 -8.31 1.01 14.07
CA SER A 378 -8.34 -0.34 14.63
C SER A 378 -9.58 -1.11 14.18
N ASP A 379 -9.54 -2.44 14.29
CA ASP A 379 -10.72 -3.28 14.04
C ASP A 379 -11.92 -2.93 14.93
N ARG A 380 -11.68 -2.39 16.13
CA ARG A 380 -12.73 -2.02 17.10
C ARG A 380 -13.48 -0.74 16.72
N SER A 381 -12.80 0.15 16.02
CA SER A 381 -13.31 1.44 15.54
C SER A 381 -13.51 1.46 14.02
N MET A 382 -13.57 0.28 13.39
CA MET A 382 -13.69 0.12 11.94
C MET A 382 -14.84 0.96 11.34
N HIS A 383 -15.98 1.04 12.03
CA HIS A 383 -17.11 1.85 11.55
C HIS A 383 -16.73 3.33 11.35
N GLU A 384 -15.96 3.92 12.26
CA GLU A 384 -15.54 5.32 12.17
C GLU A 384 -14.59 5.53 10.99
N VAL A 385 -13.63 4.61 10.82
CA VAL A 385 -12.70 4.61 9.68
C VAL A 385 -13.48 4.51 8.37
N VAL A 386 -14.44 3.58 8.28
CA VAL A 386 -15.28 3.39 7.08
C VAL A 386 -16.06 4.65 6.71
N VAL A 387 -16.66 5.32 7.70
CA VAL A 387 -17.37 6.59 7.48
C VAL A 387 -16.41 7.67 6.98
N LEU A 388 -15.18 7.71 7.51
CA LEU A 388 -14.16 8.67 7.14
C LEU A 388 -13.66 8.48 5.70
N ILE A 389 -13.31 7.24 5.34
CA ILE A 389 -12.92 6.88 3.97
C ILE A 389 -14.09 7.17 3.01
N GLY A 390 -15.31 6.79 3.38
CA GLY A 390 -16.50 7.02 2.57
C GLY A 390 -16.77 8.51 2.33
N LYS A 391 -16.55 9.37 3.33
CA LYS A 391 -16.65 10.82 3.17
C LYS A 391 -15.62 11.35 2.16
N ARG A 392 -14.36 10.89 2.21
CA ARG A 392 -13.32 11.31 1.25
C ARG A 392 -13.61 10.85 -0.17
N LEU A 393 -14.09 9.62 -0.34
CA LEU A 393 -14.53 9.09 -1.64
C LEU A 393 -15.75 9.86 -2.19
N LEU A 394 -16.69 10.24 -1.32
CA LEU A 394 -17.85 11.06 -1.69
C LEU A 394 -17.40 12.47 -2.13
N ASP A 395 -16.48 13.09 -1.41
CA ASP A 395 -15.93 14.41 -1.76
C ASP A 395 -15.12 14.39 -3.06
N LEU A 396 -14.42 13.30 -3.35
CA LEU A 396 -13.79 13.04 -4.64
C LEU A 396 -14.85 12.92 -5.74
N SER A 397 -15.89 12.12 -5.51
CA SER A 397 -16.97 11.90 -6.47
C SER A 397 -17.71 13.20 -6.80
N ARG A 398 -17.96 14.06 -5.80
CA ARG A 398 -18.53 15.40 -5.97
C ARG A 398 -17.65 16.30 -6.83
N ARG A 399 -16.33 16.22 -6.69
CA ARG A 399 -15.37 16.98 -7.52
C ARG A 399 -15.37 16.51 -8.97
N ALA A 400 -15.41 15.19 -9.18
CA ALA A 400 -15.56 14.59 -10.50
C ALA A 400 -16.92 14.88 -11.15
N TYR A 401 -17.95 15.17 -10.33
CA TYR A 401 -19.31 15.34 -10.82
C TYR A 401 -19.52 16.63 -11.62
N ARG A 402 -20.28 16.48 -12.72
CA ARG A 402 -21.11 17.51 -13.39
C ARG A 402 -21.10 18.88 -12.74
N GLU A 403 -22.10 19.02 -11.88
CA GLU A 403 -22.45 20.20 -11.12
C GLU A 403 -22.31 19.84 -9.64
N PRO A 404 -21.17 20.14 -8.98
CA PRO A 404 -20.92 19.70 -7.61
C PRO A 404 -22.02 20.11 -6.62
N SER A 405 -22.67 21.26 -6.84
CA SER A 405 -23.80 21.75 -6.03
C SER A 405 -25.09 20.94 -6.18
N ARG A 406 -25.24 20.16 -7.25
CA ARG A 406 -26.38 19.30 -7.51
C ARG A 406 -26.06 17.81 -7.36
N PHE A 407 -24.91 17.48 -6.75
CA PHE A 407 -24.56 16.08 -6.51
C PHE A 407 -25.68 15.38 -5.72
N PRO A 408 -26.21 14.24 -6.21
CA PRO A 408 -27.38 13.61 -5.61
C PRO A 408 -27.04 13.08 -4.22
N GLN A 409 -27.79 13.51 -3.20
CA GLN A 409 -27.67 13.07 -1.80
C GLN A 409 -29.05 12.69 -1.25
N PRO A 410 -29.66 11.64 -1.80
CA PRO A 410 -30.98 11.20 -1.38
C PRO A 410 -30.90 10.50 -0.01
N ASN A 411 -32.05 10.42 0.68
CA ASN A 411 -32.25 9.38 1.67
C ASN A 411 -32.36 8.03 0.91
N ILE A 412 -31.45 7.10 1.19
CA ILE A 412 -31.33 5.84 0.46
C ILE A 412 -32.60 4.98 0.62
N ASP A 413 -33.17 4.91 1.82
CA ASP A 413 -34.36 4.11 2.10
C ASP A 413 -35.60 4.68 1.38
N GLU A 414 -35.71 6.01 1.32
CA GLU A 414 -36.81 6.68 0.60
C GLU A 414 -36.69 6.49 -0.91
N LEU A 415 -35.47 6.60 -1.45
CA LEU A 415 -35.20 6.41 -2.87
C LEU A 415 -35.46 4.95 -3.29
N ASP A 416 -35.06 3.98 -2.47
CA ASP A 416 -35.33 2.56 -2.72
C ASP A 416 -36.85 2.29 -2.72
N ALA A 417 -37.58 2.83 -1.74
CA ALA A 417 -39.04 2.71 -1.70
C ALA A 417 -39.73 3.38 -2.89
N GLU A 418 -39.20 4.50 -3.37
CA GLU A 418 -39.70 5.19 -4.57
C GLU A 418 -39.47 4.37 -5.84
N VAL A 419 -38.29 3.76 -6.00
CA VAL A 419 -38.00 2.85 -7.12
C VAL A 419 -38.97 1.66 -7.14
N HIS A 420 -39.18 1.01 -5.99
CA HIS A 420 -40.12 -0.10 -5.89
C HIS A 420 -41.56 0.31 -6.24
N ARG A 421 -41.96 1.53 -5.85
CA ARG A 421 -43.28 2.09 -6.21
C ARG A 421 -43.39 2.30 -7.72
N LEU A 422 -42.41 2.92 -8.36
CA LEU A 422 -42.40 3.16 -9.80
C LEU A 422 -42.43 1.87 -10.60
N ILE A 423 -41.72 0.83 -10.13
CA ILE A 423 -41.77 -0.50 -10.76
C ILE A 423 -43.18 -1.10 -10.65
N ALA A 424 -43.81 -1.05 -9.47
CA ALA A 424 -45.16 -1.56 -9.28
C ALA A 424 -46.21 -0.80 -10.12
N GLU A 425 -46.11 0.53 -10.19
CA GLU A 425 -46.96 1.36 -11.04
C GLU A 425 -46.78 1.01 -12.52
N ALA A 426 -45.53 0.79 -12.97
CA ALA A 426 -45.25 0.38 -14.35
C ALA A 426 -45.76 -1.04 -14.68
N GLU A 427 -45.85 -1.94 -13.71
CA GLU A 427 -46.45 -3.28 -13.88
C GLU A 427 -47.98 -3.20 -14.02
N GLU A 428 -48.63 -2.27 -13.32
CA GLU A 428 -50.10 -2.09 -13.36
C GLU A 428 -50.57 -1.24 -14.55
N GLU A 429 -49.92 -0.11 -14.80
CA GLU A 429 -50.34 0.91 -15.78
C GLU A 429 -49.58 0.84 -17.12
N GLY A 430 -48.49 0.05 -17.16
CA GLY A 430 -47.64 -0.15 -18.33
C GLY A 430 -46.37 0.71 -18.30
N LEU A 431 -45.24 0.11 -18.70
CA LEU A 431 -43.93 0.78 -18.72
C LEU A 431 -43.82 1.77 -19.90
N THR A 432 -43.76 3.06 -19.58
CA THR A 432 -43.43 4.11 -20.55
C THR A 432 -41.93 4.38 -20.59
N GLU A 433 -41.44 5.01 -21.67
CA GLU A 433 -40.01 5.36 -21.81
C GLU A 433 -39.56 6.40 -20.76
N GLU A 434 -40.44 7.31 -20.37
CA GLU A 434 -40.18 8.30 -19.31
C GLU A 434 -40.00 7.62 -17.94
N VAL A 435 -40.93 6.73 -17.58
CA VAL A 435 -40.87 5.97 -16.31
C VAL A 435 -39.67 5.03 -16.30
N ALA A 436 -39.37 4.36 -17.40
CA ALA A 436 -38.19 3.52 -17.52
C ALA A 436 -36.89 4.32 -17.27
N ARG A 437 -36.75 5.49 -17.89
CA ARG A 437 -35.58 6.37 -17.69
C ARG A 437 -35.45 6.82 -16.24
N GLU A 438 -36.56 7.22 -15.62
CA GLU A 438 -36.58 7.61 -14.20
C GLU A 438 -36.14 6.46 -13.28
N ILE A 439 -36.68 5.26 -13.48
CA ILE A 439 -36.30 4.06 -12.72
C ILE A 439 -34.79 3.79 -12.88
N VAL A 440 -34.27 3.78 -14.10
CA VAL A 440 -32.83 3.52 -14.36
C VAL A 440 -31.95 4.60 -13.72
N ALA A 441 -32.36 5.87 -13.74
CA ALA A 441 -31.59 6.96 -13.15
C ALA A 441 -31.55 6.84 -11.61
N LYS A 442 -32.69 6.55 -10.97
CA LYS A 442 -32.77 6.34 -9.52
C LYS A 442 -31.98 5.11 -9.07
N ILE A 443 -32.08 3.99 -9.79
CA ILE A 443 -31.27 2.78 -9.54
C ILE A 443 -29.77 3.10 -9.67
N THR A 444 -29.37 3.88 -10.67
CA THR A 444 -27.96 4.27 -10.85
C THR A 444 -27.42 5.06 -9.66
N ILE A 445 -28.25 5.91 -9.04
CA ILE A 445 -27.89 6.64 -7.81
C ILE A 445 -27.76 5.66 -6.63
N LEU A 446 -28.70 4.72 -6.46
CA LEU A 446 -28.63 3.68 -5.41
C LEU A 446 -27.38 2.80 -5.56
N ASP A 447 -27.12 2.30 -6.76
CA ASP A 447 -25.94 1.48 -7.10
C ASP A 447 -24.63 2.20 -6.77
N TYR A 448 -24.58 3.52 -6.99
CA TYR A 448 -23.42 4.33 -6.63
C TYR A 448 -23.18 4.35 -5.12
N TYR A 449 -24.22 4.62 -4.32
CA TYR A 449 -24.09 4.66 -2.86
C TYR A 449 -23.78 3.28 -2.26
N GLU A 450 -24.35 2.22 -2.81
CA GLU A 450 -23.99 0.86 -2.42
C GLU A 450 -22.51 0.56 -2.73
N ALA A 451 -22.05 0.89 -3.94
CA ALA A 451 -20.65 0.69 -4.33
C ALA A 451 -19.69 1.54 -3.48
N LEU A 452 -20.05 2.78 -3.17
CA LEU A 452 -19.32 3.66 -2.27
C LEU A 452 -19.16 3.02 -0.89
N ALA A 453 -20.25 2.54 -0.28
CA ALA A 453 -20.22 1.91 1.04
C ALA A 453 -19.34 0.65 1.05
N ARG A 454 -19.52 -0.23 0.07
CA ARG A 454 -18.74 -1.47 -0.03
C ARG A 454 -17.26 -1.22 -0.29
N TYR A 455 -16.93 -0.25 -1.15
CA TYR A 455 -15.54 0.08 -1.42
C TYR A 455 -14.87 0.76 -0.21
N SER A 456 -15.59 1.64 0.49
CA SER A 456 -15.11 2.27 1.73
C SER A 456 -14.76 1.22 2.79
N TYR A 457 -15.60 0.19 2.94
CA TYR A 457 -15.34 -0.91 3.86
C TYR A 457 -14.04 -1.65 3.53
N VAL A 458 -13.89 -2.11 2.28
CA VAL A 458 -12.72 -2.92 1.89
C VAL A 458 -11.43 -2.10 1.91
N LEU A 459 -11.47 -0.80 1.55
CA LEU A 459 -10.32 0.07 1.72
C LEU A 459 -9.91 0.21 3.19
N SER A 460 -10.89 0.43 4.07
CA SER A 460 -10.65 0.58 5.51
C SER A 460 -10.03 -0.67 6.11
N GLU A 461 -10.51 -1.85 5.73
CA GLU A 461 -9.94 -3.14 6.14
C GLU A 461 -8.46 -3.25 5.76
N GLN A 462 -8.08 -2.90 4.52
CA GLN A 462 -6.68 -2.97 4.10
C GLN A 462 -5.79 -1.93 4.82
N ILE A 463 -6.29 -0.72 5.04
CA ILE A 463 -5.57 0.33 5.76
C ILE A 463 -5.34 -0.08 7.21
N VAL A 464 -6.40 -0.48 7.93
CA VAL A 464 -6.33 -0.88 9.34
C VAL A 464 -5.41 -2.08 9.50
N LYS A 465 -5.57 -3.11 8.65
CA LYS A 465 -4.69 -4.28 8.65
C LYS A 465 -3.22 -3.88 8.52
N TYR A 466 -2.88 -3.01 7.58
CA TYR A 466 -1.50 -2.57 7.44
C TYR A 466 -0.97 -1.82 8.67
N LEU A 467 -1.80 -0.97 9.28
CA LEU A 467 -1.44 -0.16 10.44
C LEU A 467 -1.31 -0.97 11.73
N GLU A 468 -2.03 -2.08 11.86
CA GLU A 468 -1.94 -3.00 13.00
C GLU A 468 -0.88 -4.10 12.82
N GLU A 469 -0.39 -4.31 11.59
CA GLU A 469 0.63 -5.32 11.28
C GLU A 469 2.00 -5.05 11.92
N GLU A 470 2.77 -6.13 12.08
CA GLU A 470 4.21 -6.05 12.36
C GLU A 470 4.99 -5.95 11.05
N LYS A 471 6.01 -5.08 11.05
CA LYS A 471 6.96 -4.88 9.96
C LYS A 471 8.33 -5.39 10.37
N THR A 472 9.04 -5.95 9.41
CA THR A 472 10.40 -6.43 9.63
C THR A 472 11.41 -5.31 9.37
N VAL A 473 12.31 -5.09 10.33
CA VAL A 473 13.43 -4.17 10.18
C VAL A 473 14.73 -4.93 10.29
N THR A 474 15.60 -4.71 9.32
CA THR A 474 16.93 -5.33 9.25
C THR A 474 18.01 -4.30 9.51
N PHE A 475 18.94 -4.65 10.41
CA PHE A 475 20.11 -3.84 10.78
C PHE A 475 21.35 -4.71 10.97
N THR A 476 22.53 -4.10 10.96
CA THR A 476 23.82 -4.79 11.07
C THR A 476 24.49 -4.56 12.42
N MET A 477 25.05 -5.63 13.01
CA MET A 477 25.72 -5.61 14.31
C MET A 477 26.90 -6.62 14.35
N PRO A 478 27.96 -6.37 15.12
CA PRO A 478 28.98 -7.38 15.42
C PRO A 478 28.37 -8.67 15.97
N ARG A 479 28.84 -9.83 15.48
CA ARG A 479 28.22 -11.14 15.76
C ARG A 479 28.19 -11.48 17.25
N MET A 480 29.21 -11.07 18.00
CA MET A 480 29.26 -11.28 19.45
C MET A 480 28.19 -10.47 20.20
N LEU A 481 28.03 -9.20 19.84
CA LEU A 481 26.98 -8.36 20.43
C LEU A 481 25.58 -8.88 20.06
N LEU A 482 25.44 -9.44 18.85
CA LEU A 482 24.19 -10.05 18.40
C LEU A 482 23.82 -11.27 19.24
N ALA A 483 24.79 -12.12 19.59
CA ALA A 483 24.54 -13.27 20.48
C ALA A 483 24.01 -12.83 21.85
N LEU A 484 24.53 -11.72 22.40
CA LEU A 484 24.03 -11.11 23.63
C LEU A 484 22.64 -10.51 23.46
N LEU A 485 22.40 -9.75 22.38
CA LEU A 485 21.10 -9.16 22.09
C LEU A 485 20.01 -10.23 21.91
N ASN A 486 20.32 -11.34 21.23
CA ASN A 486 19.38 -12.45 21.05
C ASN A 486 18.92 -13.06 22.38
N ARG A 487 19.76 -13.04 23.44
CA ARG A 487 19.33 -13.49 24.78
C ARG A 487 18.24 -12.59 25.38
N VAL A 488 18.35 -11.28 25.16
CA VAL A 488 17.34 -10.34 25.64
C VAL A 488 16.06 -10.47 24.81
N LEU A 489 16.19 -10.62 23.49
CA LEU A 489 15.07 -10.78 22.58
C LEU A 489 14.27 -12.09 22.77
N GLU A 490 14.82 -13.08 23.48
CA GLU A 490 14.05 -14.26 23.92
C GLU A 490 13.06 -13.97 25.04
N GLN A 491 13.30 -12.91 25.82
CA GLN A 491 12.51 -12.57 27.00
C GLN A 491 11.66 -11.32 26.78
N ARG A 492 12.07 -10.44 25.86
CA ARG A 492 11.47 -9.13 25.62
C ARG A 492 11.34 -8.87 24.12
N SER A 493 10.24 -8.26 23.71
CA SER A 493 10.05 -7.91 22.31
C SER A 493 10.98 -6.76 21.87
N ALA A 494 11.30 -6.70 20.58
CA ALA A 494 12.05 -5.58 20.00
C ALA A 494 11.30 -4.25 20.18
N ASP A 495 9.97 -4.28 20.05
CA ASP A 495 9.09 -3.13 20.27
C ASP A 495 9.27 -2.52 21.66
N GLU A 496 9.16 -3.33 22.72
CA GLU A 496 9.32 -2.86 24.11
C GLU A 496 10.67 -2.16 24.31
N ILE A 497 11.75 -2.77 23.82
CA ILE A 497 13.11 -2.23 23.97
C ILE A 497 13.24 -0.89 23.24
N ILE A 498 12.70 -0.80 22.03
CA ILE A 498 12.78 0.42 21.22
C ILE A 498 11.95 1.54 21.85
N LEU A 499 10.71 1.26 22.25
CA LEU A 499 9.81 2.27 22.81
C LEU A 499 10.36 2.88 24.10
N GLU A 500 10.91 2.06 25.02
CA GLU A 500 11.58 2.55 26.23
C GLU A 500 12.70 3.58 25.93
N ARG A 501 13.35 3.46 24.78
CA ARG A 501 14.50 4.30 24.40
C ARG A 501 14.10 5.52 23.59
N LEU A 502 13.03 5.42 22.81
CA LEU A 502 12.43 6.57 22.14
C LEU A 502 11.82 7.54 23.15
N GLU A 503 11.13 7.03 24.17
CA GLU A 503 10.53 7.85 25.24
C GLU A 503 11.58 8.53 26.14
N GLY A 504 12.74 7.90 26.33
CA GLY A 504 13.86 8.50 27.07
C GLY A 504 14.67 9.55 26.29
N SER A 505 14.33 9.81 25.02
CA SER A 505 15.00 10.80 24.16
C SER A 505 14.20 12.10 23.98
N GLN A 506 12.95 12.13 24.46
CA GLN A 506 12.08 13.31 24.55
C GLN A 506 12.18 13.95 25.93
#